data_AF-A0A9W8J4R0-F1
#
_entry.id   AF-A0A9W8J4R0-F1
#
_cell.length_a   1.000
_cell.length_b   1.000
_cell.length_c   1.000
_cell.angle_alpha   90.00
_cell.angle_beta   90.00
_cell.angle_gamma   90.00
#
_symmetry.space_group_name_H-M   'P 1'
#
loop_
_entity.id
_entity.type
_entity.pdbx_description
1 polymer ?
#
loop_
_entity_poly.entity_id
_entity_poly.type
_entity_poly.pdbx_seq_one_letter_code
_entity_poly.pdbx_strand_id
1 'polypeptide(L)'
;MNKENKNLATLEIYSKSPPTLKPGDVDPELARRFENACRHFFADKGVKEEDQVKRVLNSSFHDNQMIHWVDCNRATLEALKFNDFMAEFHSQWLETHWSQQLDSKLRVMRQNRRPFKEWYNDFFSQSLLLKGTPDEMSEKDIRRLIYSLMDPHLCSRADLERVRSIDSLKAWSDALGVKDRSIRIEVGFWKSIKNEEGHSVSGGSNLRGGGNRHRSGNSATPASDNSKPKPPMLTSEERQFLNEHEGCYTCQEFYIGHRSDSCTGGYPDGSKYQRLTLADARSAANKRGKTFNAKSKTASGASSSKDKGKAVAAATINEVDDDVEEVDVAALADAIEYDSSSDVSVSSRLSSPSLHWQGLV
;
A
#
# COMPACT_ATOMS: atom_id res chain seq x y z
N MET A 1 -19.99 -8.66 14.80
CA MET A 1 -20.98 -9.48 14.07
C MET A 1 -20.37 -10.85 13.86
N ASN A 2 -20.74 -11.81 14.70
CA ASN A 2 -20.45 -13.22 14.42
C ASN A 2 -21.15 -13.55 13.10
N LYS A 3 -20.39 -14.03 12.12
CA LYS A 3 -20.96 -14.79 11.01
C LYS A 3 -21.44 -16.11 11.60
N GLU A 4 -22.54 -16.08 12.34
CA GLU A 4 -23.31 -17.30 12.57
C GLU A 4 -23.75 -17.79 11.19
N ASN A 5 -23.72 -19.10 11.00
CA ASN A 5 -23.98 -19.81 9.75
C ASN A 5 -25.41 -19.53 9.23
N LYS A 6 -25.63 -18.33 8.69
CA LYS A 6 -26.79 -18.01 7.87
C LYS A 6 -26.59 -18.70 6.53
N ASN A 7 -27.56 -19.51 6.14
CA ASN A 7 -27.59 -20.11 4.81
C ASN A 7 -27.91 -19.00 3.82
N LEU A 8 -26.90 -18.25 3.40
CA LEU A 8 -27.04 -17.16 2.45
C LEU A 8 -27.58 -17.69 1.12
N ALA A 9 -28.56 -16.98 0.55
CA ALA A 9 -29.07 -17.26 -0.77
C ALA A 9 -27.95 -17.17 -1.81
N THR A 10 -28.03 -18.03 -2.83
CA THR A 10 -27.06 -18.05 -3.93
C THR A 10 -27.67 -17.43 -5.17
N LEU A 11 -26.99 -16.45 -5.75
CA LEU A 11 -27.38 -15.84 -7.01
C LEU A 11 -26.70 -16.57 -8.18
N GLU A 12 -27.50 -17.09 -9.11
CA GLU A 12 -27.04 -17.67 -10.37
C GLU A 12 -27.33 -16.71 -11.52
N ILE A 13 -26.30 -16.41 -12.30
CA ILE A 13 -26.37 -15.48 -13.44
C ILE A 13 -26.04 -16.27 -14.70
N TYR A 14 -26.96 -16.23 -15.67
CA TYR A 14 -26.80 -16.87 -16.97
C TYR A 14 -27.05 -15.86 -18.09
N SER A 15 -26.40 -16.02 -19.24
CA SER A 15 -26.53 -15.09 -20.38
C SER A 15 -27.87 -15.15 -21.12
N LYS A 16 -28.66 -16.21 -20.89
CA LYS A 16 -29.92 -16.47 -21.61
C LYS A 16 -31.16 -16.40 -20.73
N SER A 17 -31.02 -16.51 -19.41
CA SER A 17 -32.13 -16.46 -18.46
C SER A 17 -31.99 -15.28 -17.50
N PRO A 18 -33.11 -14.82 -16.91
CA PRO A 18 -33.05 -13.87 -15.80
C PRO A 18 -32.15 -14.40 -14.66
N PRO A 19 -31.54 -13.52 -13.86
CA PRO A 19 -30.80 -13.93 -12.67
C PRO A 19 -31.72 -14.66 -11.71
N THR A 20 -31.22 -15.70 -11.08
CA THR A 20 -32.00 -16.60 -10.23
C THR A 20 -31.45 -16.62 -8.82
N LEU A 21 -32.32 -16.35 -7.84
CA LEU A 21 -32.06 -16.46 -6.41
C LEU A 21 -32.49 -17.84 -5.91
N LYS A 22 -31.50 -18.62 -5.47
CA LYS A 22 -31.70 -19.89 -4.75
C LYS A 22 -32.14 -19.65 -3.30
N PRO A 23 -32.75 -20.66 -2.66
CA PRO A 23 -33.19 -20.55 -1.28
C PRO A 23 -32.09 -20.11 -0.31
N GLY A 24 -32.44 -19.25 0.64
CA GLY A 24 -31.54 -18.75 1.67
C GLY A 24 -31.79 -17.30 2.08
N ASP A 25 -31.05 -16.85 3.09
CA ASP A 25 -31.14 -15.48 3.61
C ASP A 25 -30.56 -14.46 2.62
N VAL A 26 -31.25 -13.34 2.45
CA VAL A 26 -30.80 -12.24 1.60
C VAL A 26 -30.07 -11.21 2.45
N ASP A 27 -28.81 -10.92 2.10
CA ASP A 27 -28.07 -9.80 2.67
C ASP A 27 -28.07 -8.58 1.70
N PRO A 28 -27.73 -7.38 2.18
CA PRO A 28 -27.75 -6.17 1.33
C PRO A 28 -26.81 -6.26 0.12
N GLU A 29 -25.73 -7.02 0.23
CA GLU A 29 -24.78 -7.20 -0.86
C GLU A 29 -25.36 -8.10 -1.96
N LEU A 30 -26.01 -9.20 -1.60
CA LEU A 30 -26.71 -10.10 -2.50
C LEU A 30 -27.88 -9.41 -3.17
N ALA A 31 -28.67 -8.63 -2.42
CA ALA A 31 -29.76 -7.84 -2.98
C ALA A 31 -29.28 -6.85 -4.05
N ARG A 32 -28.18 -6.14 -3.78
CA ARG A 32 -27.57 -5.23 -4.77
C ARG A 32 -27.00 -5.97 -5.98
N ARG A 33 -26.37 -7.13 -5.77
CA ARG A 33 -25.86 -7.98 -6.87
C ARG A 33 -27.01 -8.49 -7.75
N PHE A 34 -28.12 -8.90 -7.14
CA PHE A 34 -29.33 -9.32 -7.86
C PHE A 34 -29.90 -8.16 -8.67
N GLU A 35 -30.05 -6.98 -8.08
CA GLU A 35 -30.50 -5.77 -8.77
C GLU A 35 -29.64 -5.48 -10.02
N ASN A 36 -28.33 -5.45 -9.85
CA ASN A 36 -27.39 -5.18 -10.95
C ASN A 36 -27.47 -6.26 -12.03
N ALA A 37 -27.59 -7.54 -11.65
CA ALA A 37 -27.74 -8.64 -12.60
C ALA A 37 -29.05 -8.52 -13.40
N CYS A 38 -30.15 -8.11 -12.77
CA CYS A 38 -31.42 -7.86 -13.45
C CYS A 38 -31.30 -6.71 -14.44
N ARG A 39 -30.66 -5.59 -14.04
CA ARG A 39 -30.41 -4.45 -14.93
C ARG A 39 -29.60 -4.83 -16.17
N HIS A 40 -28.52 -5.60 -15.99
CA HIS A 40 -27.74 -6.12 -17.11
C HIS A 40 -28.58 -7.01 -18.03
N PHE A 41 -29.35 -7.94 -17.45
CA PHE A 41 -30.24 -8.79 -18.25
C PHE A 41 -31.26 -7.99 -19.05
N PHE A 42 -31.86 -6.93 -18.47
CA PHE A 42 -32.80 -6.08 -19.19
C PHE A 42 -32.15 -5.33 -20.33
N ALA A 43 -30.94 -4.81 -20.13
CA ALA A 43 -30.17 -4.13 -21.17
C ALA A 43 -29.80 -5.10 -22.30
N ASP A 44 -29.29 -6.29 -21.97
CA ASP A 44 -28.85 -7.29 -22.94
C ASP A 44 -30.01 -7.87 -23.76
N LYS A 45 -31.21 -7.97 -23.18
CA LYS A 45 -32.40 -8.52 -23.86
C LYS A 45 -33.35 -7.46 -24.40
N GLY A 46 -33.11 -6.18 -24.13
CA GLY A 46 -34.01 -5.09 -24.53
C GLY A 46 -35.41 -5.21 -23.92
N VAL A 47 -35.50 -5.58 -22.63
CA VAL A 47 -36.80 -5.74 -21.95
C VAL A 47 -37.41 -4.37 -21.68
N LYS A 48 -38.64 -4.16 -22.16
CA LYS A 48 -39.41 -2.93 -21.93
C LYS A 48 -39.69 -2.74 -20.44
N GLU A 49 -39.70 -1.50 -19.97
CA GLU A 49 -39.90 -1.15 -18.55
C GLU A 49 -41.16 -1.78 -17.94
N GLU A 50 -42.25 -1.83 -18.71
CA GLU A 50 -43.54 -2.43 -18.32
C GLU A 50 -43.50 -3.96 -18.12
N ASP A 51 -42.53 -4.63 -18.72
CA ASP A 51 -42.39 -6.09 -18.66
C ASP A 51 -41.24 -6.56 -17.76
N GLN A 52 -40.40 -5.64 -17.26
CA GLN A 52 -39.23 -5.95 -16.45
C GLN A 52 -39.59 -6.72 -15.18
N VAL A 53 -40.53 -6.19 -14.39
CA VAL A 53 -40.94 -6.82 -13.12
C VAL A 53 -41.60 -8.16 -13.37
N LYS A 54 -42.53 -8.25 -14.34
CA LYS A 54 -43.15 -9.52 -14.74
C LYS A 54 -42.11 -10.58 -15.11
N ARG A 55 -41.05 -10.20 -15.83
CA ARG A 55 -39.98 -11.11 -16.24
C ARG A 55 -39.18 -11.64 -15.06
N VAL A 56 -38.93 -10.81 -14.05
CA VAL A 56 -38.26 -11.19 -12.80
C VAL A 56 -39.15 -12.11 -11.98
N LEU A 57 -40.39 -11.72 -11.71
CA LEU A 57 -41.34 -12.49 -10.88
C LEU A 57 -41.56 -13.93 -11.39
N ASN A 58 -41.49 -14.14 -12.71
CA ASN A 58 -41.75 -15.44 -13.33
C ASN A 58 -40.55 -16.39 -13.36
N SER A 59 -39.32 -15.94 -13.09
CA SER A 59 -38.13 -16.77 -13.34
C SER A 59 -36.99 -16.57 -12.35
N SER A 60 -37.01 -15.51 -11.56
CA SER A 60 -35.88 -15.15 -10.71
C SER A 60 -35.91 -15.77 -9.31
N PHE A 61 -37.02 -16.36 -8.86
CA PHE A 61 -37.14 -16.84 -7.47
C PHE A 61 -37.34 -18.36 -7.42
N HIS A 62 -36.43 -19.05 -6.72
CA HIS A 62 -36.52 -20.49 -6.45
C HIS A 62 -36.76 -20.81 -4.96
N ASP A 63 -36.81 -19.80 -4.09
CA ASP A 63 -37.22 -19.96 -2.70
C ASP A 63 -38.75 -20.03 -2.59
N ASN A 64 -39.28 -21.07 -1.93
CA ASN A 64 -40.72 -21.23 -1.73
C ASN A 64 -41.35 -20.04 -0.98
N GLN A 65 -40.61 -19.42 -0.06
CA GLN A 65 -41.10 -18.24 0.67
C GLN A 65 -41.24 -17.04 -0.27
N MET A 66 -40.24 -16.84 -1.15
CA MET A 66 -40.29 -15.79 -2.18
C MET A 66 -41.40 -16.05 -3.18
N ILE A 67 -41.53 -17.29 -3.67
CA ILE A 67 -42.59 -17.68 -4.61
C ILE A 67 -43.96 -17.43 -3.98
N HIS A 68 -44.19 -17.85 -2.74
CA HIS A 68 -45.44 -17.62 -2.03
C HIS A 68 -45.73 -16.12 -1.85
N TRP A 69 -44.72 -15.32 -1.46
CA TRP A 69 -44.87 -13.86 -1.37
C TRP A 69 -45.25 -13.23 -2.71
N VAL A 70 -44.64 -13.67 -3.81
CA VAL A 70 -44.98 -13.23 -5.16
C VAL A 70 -46.40 -13.62 -5.51
N ASP A 71 -46.82 -14.85 -5.24
CA ASP A 71 -48.16 -15.32 -5.59
C ASP A 71 -49.26 -14.58 -4.82
N CYS A 72 -49.03 -14.26 -3.54
CA CYS A 72 -49.96 -13.46 -2.74
C CYS A 72 -50.06 -11.99 -3.19
N ASN A 73 -48.99 -11.43 -3.75
CA ASN A 73 -48.87 -10.00 -4.08
C ASN A 73 -48.68 -9.73 -5.57
N ARG A 74 -48.98 -10.70 -6.44
CA ARG A 74 -48.59 -10.67 -7.85
C ARG A 74 -49.11 -9.43 -8.57
N ALA A 75 -50.40 -9.12 -8.43
CA ALA A 75 -51.03 -7.99 -9.10
C ALA A 75 -50.43 -6.64 -8.66
N THR A 76 -50.08 -6.49 -7.38
CA THR A 76 -49.47 -5.25 -6.87
C THR A 76 -48.03 -5.14 -7.31
N LEU A 77 -47.25 -6.24 -7.28
CA LEU A 77 -45.86 -6.25 -7.69
C LEU A 77 -45.71 -6.02 -9.20
N GLU A 78 -46.53 -6.63 -10.04
CA GLU A 78 -46.49 -6.46 -11.50
C GLU A 78 -46.83 -5.04 -11.97
N ALA A 79 -47.53 -4.25 -11.15
CA ALA A 79 -47.85 -2.86 -11.45
C ALA A 79 -46.71 -1.88 -11.12
N LEU A 80 -45.69 -2.30 -10.37
CA LEU A 80 -44.58 -1.46 -9.96
C LEU A 80 -43.55 -1.32 -11.09
N LYS A 81 -42.85 -0.19 -11.09
CA LYS A 81 -41.60 -0.07 -11.86
C LYS A 81 -40.50 -0.86 -11.16
N PHE A 82 -39.47 -1.26 -11.90
CA PHE A 82 -38.40 -2.08 -11.34
C PHE A 82 -37.72 -1.47 -10.10
N ASN A 83 -37.53 -0.14 -10.06
CA ASN A 83 -36.95 0.52 -8.89
C ASN A 83 -37.86 0.41 -7.64
N ASP A 84 -39.17 0.61 -7.81
CA ASP A 84 -40.14 0.55 -6.72
C ASP A 84 -40.31 -0.90 -6.24
N PHE A 85 -40.29 -1.86 -7.18
CA PHE A 85 -40.24 -3.28 -6.88
C PHE A 85 -39.01 -3.64 -6.03
N MET A 86 -37.82 -3.12 -6.37
CA MET A 86 -36.61 -3.38 -5.60
C MET A 86 -36.65 -2.75 -4.20
N ALA A 87 -37.32 -1.60 -4.03
CA ALA A 87 -37.55 -1.02 -2.72
C ALA A 87 -38.45 -1.91 -1.85
N GLU A 88 -39.54 -2.43 -2.41
CA GLU A 88 -40.40 -3.42 -1.73
C GLU A 88 -39.64 -4.71 -1.42
N PHE A 89 -38.84 -5.21 -2.37
CA PHE A 89 -38.01 -6.39 -2.18
C PHE A 89 -37.02 -6.19 -1.01
N HIS A 90 -36.34 -5.04 -0.94
CA HIS A 90 -35.45 -4.71 0.17
C HIS A 90 -36.20 -4.63 1.51
N SER A 91 -37.41 -4.06 1.52
CA SER A 91 -38.25 -3.94 2.72
C SER A 91 -38.67 -5.31 3.28
N GLN A 92 -38.99 -6.26 2.38
CA GLN A 92 -39.47 -7.59 2.77
C GLN A 92 -38.36 -8.55 3.18
N TRP A 93 -37.20 -8.51 2.49
CA TRP A 93 -36.17 -9.54 2.63
C TRP A 93 -34.94 -9.12 3.44
N LEU A 94 -34.70 -7.82 3.62
CA LEU A 94 -33.61 -7.34 4.47
C LEU A 94 -34.10 -7.14 5.90
N GLU A 95 -33.19 -7.33 6.87
CA GLU A 95 -33.49 -7.08 8.28
C GLU A 95 -33.98 -5.65 8.53
N THR A 96 -34.92 -5.48 9.45
CA THR A 96 -35.33 -4.15 9.90
C THR A 96 -34.10 -3.40 10.42
N HIS A 97 -33.90 -2.16 9.96
CA HIS A 97 -32.74 -1.31 10.28
C HIS A 97 -31.38 -1.80 9.72
N TRP A 98 -31.36 -2.64 8.69
CA TRP A 98 -30.10 -3.08 8.06
C TRP A 98 -29.20 -1.90 7.64
N SER A 99 -29.79 -0.79 7.18
CA SER A 99 -29.07 0.41 6.74
C SER A 99 -28.36 1.09 7.91
N GLN A 100 -29.06 1.25 9.05
CA GLN A 100 -28.49 1.80 10.29
C GLN A 100 -27.40 0.90 10.88
N GLN A 101 -27.58 -0.42 10.82
CA GLN A 101 -26.55 -1.38 11.25
C GLN A 101 -25.31 -1.27 10.37
N LEU A 102 -25.48 -1.12 9.06
CA LEU A 102 -24.37 -0.96 8.12
C LEU A 102 -23.65 0.38 8.30
N ASP A 103 -24.38 1.48 8.50
CA ASP A 103 -23.80 2.78 8.86
C ASP A 103 -22.99 2.69 10.16
N SER A 104 -23.57 2.08 11.21
CA SER A 104 -22.87 1.83 12.48
C SER A 104 -21.60 1.00 12.28
N LYS A 105 -21.65 -0.02 11.42
CA LYS A 105 -20.48 -0.84 11.06
C LYS A 105 -19.42 -0.02 10.33
N LEU A 106 -19.81 0.84 9.38
CA LEU A 106 -18.90 1.72 8.66
C LEU A 106 -18.19 2.68 9.62
N ARG A 107 -18.90 3.23 10.61
CA ARG A 107 -18.33 4.16 11.61
C ARG A 107 -17.28 3.56 12.54
N VAL A 108 -17.15 2.24 12.59
CA VAL A 108 -16.13 1.55 13.40
C VAL A 108 -15.10 0.81 12.56
N MET A 109 -15.20 0.89 11.23
CA MET A 109 -14.34 0.15 10.28
C MET A 109 -12.99 0.84 10.11
N ARG A 110 -12.14 0.78 11.15
CA ARG A 110 -10.80 1.40 11.12
C ARG A 110 -9.86 0.72 10.11
N GLN A 111 -8.98 1.50 9.49
CA GLN A 111 -7.93 1.02 8.58
C GLN A 111 -6.99 0.02 9.30
N ASN A 112 -6.61 0.34 10.54
CA ASN A 112 -5.65 -0.42 11.32
C ASN A 112 -4.37 -0.69 10.51
N ARG A 113 -3.85 -1.93 10.56
CA ARG A 113 -2.62 -2.31 9.84
C ARG A 113 -2.83 -2.63 8.35
N ARG A 114 -4.06 -2.56 7.83
CA ARG A 114 -4.37 -2.92 6.44
C ARG A 114 -3.89 -1.85 5.46
N PRO A 115 -3.40 -2.22 4.26
CA PRO A 115 -3.14 -1.28 3.18
C PRO A 115 -4.34 -0.38 2.91
N PHE A 116 -4.10 0.92 2.73
CA PHE A 116 -5.17 1.91 2.58
C PHE A 116 -6.10 1.54 1.44
N LYS A 117 -5.57 1.16 0.27
CA LYS A 117 -6.40 0.86 -0.91
C LYS A 117 -7.31 -0.35 -0.71
N GLU A 118 -6.81 -1.40 -0.07
CA GLU A 118 -7.62 -2.60 0.23
C GLU A 118 -8.76 -2.26 1.21
N TRP A 119 -8.43 -1.58 2.31
CA TRP A 119 -9.42 -1.17 3.29
C TRP A 119 -10.42 -0.16 2.72
N TYR A 120 -9.96 0.83 1.96
CA TYR A 120 -10.80 1.84 1.31
C TYR A 120 -11.77 1.18 0.32
N ASN A 121 -11.32 0.21 -0.47
CA ASN A 121 -12.20 -0.50 -1.40
C ASN A 121 -13.31 -1.27 -0.66
N ASP A 122 -12.98 -1.94 0.45
CA ASP A 122 -13.96 -2.64 1.29
C ASP A 122 -14.93 -1.68 2.00
N PHE A 123 -14.43 -0.53 2.45
CA PHE A 123 -15.23 0.52 3.06
C PHE A 123 -16.18 1.13 2.04
N PHE A 124 -15.65 1.48 0.87
CA PHE A 124 -16.39 2.13 -0.20
C PHE A 124 -17.46 1.19 -0.78
N SER A 125 -17.14 -0.09 -1.01
CA SER A 125 -18.11 -1.08 -1.48
C SER A 125 -19.31 -1.22 -0.53
N GLN A 126 -19.08 -1.19 0.78
CA GLN A 126 -20.14 -1.19 1.78
C GLN A 126 -20.92 0.12 1.82
N SER A 127 -20.25 1.28 1.69
CA SER A 127 -20.95 2.58 1.63
C SER A 127 -21.90 2.67 0.43
N LEU A 128 -21.57 2.02 -0.69
CA LEU A 128 -22.44 1.99 -1.86
C LEU A 128 -23.76 1.27 -1.59
N LEU A 129 -23.80 0.32 -0.66
CA LEU A 129 -25.03 -0.41 -0.31
C LEU A 129 -26.07 0.53 0.34
N LEU A 130 -25.65 1.63 0.95
CA LEU A 130 -26.56 2.63 1.56
C LEU A 130 -27.22 3.57 0.54
N LYS A 131 -26.81 3.55 -0.73
CA LYS A 131 -27.44 4.40 -1.77
C LYS A 131 -28.93 4.12 -1.90
N GLY A 132 -29.73 5.19 -1.96
CA GLY A 132 -31.20 5.09 -2.03
C GLY A 132 -31.88 4.82 -0.69
N THR A 133 -31.13 4.81 0.42
CA THR A 133 -31.69 4.70 1.78
C THR A 133 -31.62 6.04 2.51
N PRO A 134 -32.39 6.24 3.59
CA PRO A 134 -32.28 7.43 4.43
C PRO A 134 -30.89 7.65 5.05
N ASP A 135 -30.10 6.57 5.17
CA ASP A 135 -28.74 6.58 5.73
C ASP A 135 -27.65 6.76 4.64
N GLU A 136 -28.03 7.23 3.44
CA GLU A 136 -27.09 7.51 2.35
C GLU A 136 -26.08 8.60 2.76
N MET A 137 -24.79 8.31 2.58
CA MET A 137 -23.71 9.25 2.89
C MET A 137 -23.27 10.04 1.66
N SER A 138 -23.15 11.35 1.80
CA SER A 138 -22.55 12.19 0.76
C SER A 138 -21.05 11.91 0.62
N GLU A 139 -20.45 12.27 -0.52
CA GLU A 139 -18.99 12.15 -0.70
C GLU A 139 -18.19 12.91 0.37
N LYS A 140 -18.74 14.04 0.86
CA LYS A 140 -18.13 14.82 1.94
C LYS A 140 -18.16 14.07 3.27
N ASP A 141 -19.25 13.37 3.56
CA ASP A 141 -19.38 12.58 4.79
C ASP A 141 -18.51 11.33 4.74
N ILE A 142 -18.45 10.68 3.58
CA ILE A 142 -17.51 9.57 3.30
C ILE A 142 -16.08 10.03 3.55
N ARG A 143 -15.66 11.18 3.00
CA ARG A 143 -14.31 11.72 3.19
C ARG A 143 -13.99 11.99 4.66
N ARG A 144 -14.90 12.66 5.39
CA ARG A 144 -14.74 12.95 6.82
C ARG A 144 -14.62 11.66 7.63
N LEU A 145 -15.46 10.69 7.33
CA LEU A 145 -15.47 9.41 8.03
C LEU A 145 -14.18 8.63 7.78
N ILE A 146 -13.74 8.54 6.53
CA ILE A 146 -12.48 7.92 6.16
C ILE A 146 -11.32 8.58 6.91
N TYR A 147 -11.24 9.91 6.92
CA TYR A 147 -10.19 10.64 7.64
C TYR A 147 -10.16 10.26 9.14
N SER A 148 -11.30 10.09 9.78
CA SER A 148 -11.39 9.70 11.21
C SER A 148 -11.02 8.22 11.48
N LEU A 149 -11.09 7.37 10.45
CA LEU A 149 -10.86 5.92 10.54
C LEU A 149 -9.49 5.48 10.02
N MET A 150 -8.79 6.36 9.31
CA MET A 150 -7.45 6.15 8.79
C MET A 150 -6.41 6.00 9.90
N ASP A 151 -5.28 5.41 9.53
CA ASP A 151 -4.10 5.35 10.40
C ASP A 151 -3.54 6.77 10.67
N PRO A 152 -3.15 7.10 11.93
CA PRO A 152 -2.63 8.43 12.27
C PRO A 152 -1.44 8.90 11.43
N HIS A 153 -0.54 7.99 11.01
CA HIS A 153 0.57 8.35 10.13
C HIS A 153 0.12 8.70 8.72
N LEU A 154 -1.00 8.13 8.27
CA LEU A 154 -1.58 8.48 6.99
C LEU A 154 -2.42 9.76 7.08
N CYS A 155 -3.10 10.01 8.21
CA CYS A 155 -3.80 11.27 8.48
C CYS A 155 -2.85 12.47 8.38
N SER A 156 -1.65 12.39 8.95
CA SER A 156 -0.67 13.49 8.84
C SER A 156 -0.23 13.77 7.39
N ARG A 157 -0.24 12.76 6.51
CA ARG A 157 -0.02 12.96 5.07
C ARG A 157 -1.23 13.54 4.36
N ALA A 158 -2.44 13.27 4.85
CA ALA A 158 -3.69 13.83 4.34
C ALA A 158 -3.79 15.34 4.62
N ASP A 159 -3.18 15.80 5.71
CA ASP A 159 -3.13 17.22 6.10
C ASP A 159 -2.18 18.07 5.26
N LEU A 160 -1.32 17.43 4.44
CA LEU A 160 -0.48 18.15 3.49
C LEU A 160 -1.36 18.89 2.48
N GLU A 161 -1.10 20.18 2.25
CA GLU A 161 -1.94 21.05 1.42
C GLU A 161 -2.26 20.44 0.05
N ARG A 162 -1.25 19.86 -0.63
CA ARG A 162 -1.40 19.16 -1.91
C ARG A 162 -2.40 18.00 -1.93
N VAL A 163 -2.67 17.38 -0.78
CA VAL A 163 -3.64 16.28 -0.64
C VAL A 163 -4.96 16.83 -0.13
N ARG A 164 -4.90 17.77 0.83
CA ARG A 164 -6.08 18.41 1.41
C ARG A 164 -6.91 19.16 0.36
N SER A 165 -6.26 19.87 -0.57
CA SER A 165 -6.90 20.68 -1.61
C SER A 165 -7.57 19.87 -2.72
N ILE A 166 -7.38 18.56 -2.79
CA ILE A 166 -8.03 17.72 -3.79
C ILE A 166 -9.51 17.62 -3.44
N ASP A 167 -10.42 18.14 -4.26
CA ASP A 167 -11.87 18.10 -3.98
C ASP A 167 -12.50 16.74 -4.28
N SER A 168 -12.12 16.13 -5.40
CA SER A 168 -12.66 14.84 -5.84
C SER A 168 -12.29 13.72 -4.86
N LEU A 169 -13.31 13.00 -4.35
CA LEU A 169 -13.10 11.86 -3.45
C LEU A 169 -12.18 10.79 -4.08
N LYS A 170 -12.36 10.52 -5.38
CA LYS A 170 -11.54 9.57 -6.12
C LYS A 170 -10.08 10.01 -6.17
N ALA A 171 -9.81 11.21 -6.65
CA ALA A 171 -8.44 11.71 -6.75
C ALA A 171 -7.76 11.81 -5.37
N TRP A 172 -8.52 12.21 -4.35
CA TRP A 172 -8.04 12.26 -2.96
C TRP A 172 -7.66 10.88 -2.44
N SER A 173 -8.52 9.87 -2.64
CA SER A 173 -8.24 8.50 -2.22
C SER A 173 -7.05 7.88 -2.98
N ASP A 174 -6.88 8.18 -4.27
CA ASP A 174 -5.75 7.68 -5.05
C ASP A 174 -4.43 8.30 -4.59
N ALA A 175 -4.41 9.60 -4.27
CA ALA A 175 -3.26 10.29 -3.70
C ALA A 175 -2.86 9.70 -2.33
N LEU A 176 -3.83 9.42 -1.46
CA LEU A 176 -3.60 8.75 -0.18
C LEU A 176 -3.07 7.32 -0.36
N GLY A 177 -3.56 6.59 -1.36
CA GLY A 177 -3.04 5.27 -1.70
C GLY A 177 -1.56 5.29 -2.07
N VAL A 178 -1.09 6.33 -2.78
CA VAL A 178 0.34 6.52 -3.07
C VAL A 178 1.14 6.78 -1.78
N LYS A 179 0.62 7.62 -0.88
CA LYS A 179 1.29 7.95 0.39
C LYS A 179 1.36 6.75 1.33
N ASP A 180 0.28 5.99 1.49
CA ASP A 180 0.28 4.77 2.30
C ASP A 180 1.30 3.75 1.81
N ARG A 181 1.42 3.55 0.48
CA ARG A 181 2.46 2.69 -0.11
C ARG A 181 3.87 3.18 0.26
N SER A 182 4.15 4.48 0.14
CA SER A 182 5.45 5.06 0.52
C SER A 182 5.78 4.79 2.00
N ILE A 183 4.83 5.08 2.90
CA ILE A 183 5.01 4.87 4.35
C ILE A 183 5.32 3.39 4.63
N ARG A 184 4.61 2.46 3.99
CA ARG A 184 4.81 1.03 4.22
C ARG A 184 6.16 0.53 3.71
N ILE A 185 6.62 1.04 2.56
CA ILE A 185 7.95 0.72 2.03
C ILE A 185 9.03 1.25 3.00
N GLU A 186 8.91 2.50 3.46
CA GLU A 186 9.81 3.10 4.44
C GLU A 186 9.85 2.28 5.75
N VAL A 187 8.68 1.94 6.30
CA VAL A 187 8.58 1.12 7.53
C VAL A 187 9.16 -0.28 7.31
N GLY A 188 8.95 -0.89 6.14
CA GLY A 188 9.52 -2.18 5.78
C GLY A 188 11.04 -2.12 5.73
N PHE A 189 11.60 -1.11 5.07
CA PHE A 189 13.03 -0.86 4.98
C PHE A 189 13.68 -0.70 6.37
N TRP A 190 13.10 0.15 7.23
CA TRP A 190 13.63 0.36 8.58
C TRP A 190 13.51 -0.88 9.48
N LYS A 191 12.51 -1.74 9.27
CA LYS A 191 12.41 -3.02 9.98
C LYS A 191 13.48 -4.01 9.53
N SER A 192 13.79 -4.07 8.23
CA SER A 192 14.85 -4.92 7.71
C SER A 192 16.22 -4.54 8.28
N ILE A 193 16.55 -3.25 8.33
CA ILE A 193 17.81 -2.76 8.94
C ILE A 193 17.92 -3.18 10.40
N LYS A 194 16.86 -2.98 11.20
CA LYS A 194 16.86 -3.34 12.63
C LYS A 194 16.97 -4.85 12.88
N ASN A 195 16.39 -5.67 12.00
CA ASN A 195 16.52 -7.12 12.11
C ASN A 195 17.94 -7.58 11.78
N GLU A 196 18.61 -6.96 10.79
CA GLU A 196 20.02 -7.24 10.46
C GLU A 196 20.97 -6.83 11.61
N GLU A 197 20.71 -5.70 12.28
CA GLU A 197 21.47 -5.26 13.45
C GLU A 197 21.22 -6.14 14.70
N GLY A 198 20.00 -6.71 14.84
CA GLY A 198 19.62 -7.59 15.95
C GLY A 198 20.17 -9.02 15.89
N HIS A 199 20.61 -9.48 14.71
CA HIS A 199 21.17 -10.83 14.56
C HIS A 199 22.69 -10.93 14.86
N SER A 200 23.37 -9.82 15.18
CA SER A 200 24.79 -9.85 15.59
C SER A 200 25.02 -10.11 17.08
N VAL A 201 23.99 -10.48 17.86
CA VAL A 201 24.16 -10.90 19.27
C VAL A 201 23.35 -12.17 19.56
N SER A 202 23.75 -13.28 18.94
CA SER A 202 23.38 -14.62 19.39
C SER A 202 24.60 -15.52 19.43
N GLY A 203 25.50 -15.18 20.34
CA GLY A 203 26.54 -16.05 20.89
C GLY A 203 26.45 -16.00 22.41
N GLY A 204 25.33 -16.43 22.98
CA GLY A 204 25.06 -16.32 24.41
C GLY A 204 24.08 -17.37 24.91
N SER A 205 24.64 -18.51 25.33
CA SER A 205 24.11 -19.44 26.34
C SER A 205 22.74 -20.09 26.11
N ASN A 206 22.76 -21.33 25.60
CA ASN A 206 21.81 -22.36 25.98
C ASN A 206 22.57 -23.56 26.55
N LEU A 207 22.76 -23.59 27.87
CA LEU A 207 22.91 -24.83 28.64
C LEU A 207 22.14 -24.66 29.95
N ARG A 208 20.96 -25.27 30.02
CA ARG A 208 20.31 -25.64 31.28
C ARG A 208 20.79 -27.05 31.64
N GLY A 209 21.40 -27.19 32.81
CA GLY A 209 21.73 -28.48 33.42
C GLY A 209 22.48 -28.25 34.73
N GLY A 210 21.79 -28.44 35.86
CA GLY A 210 22.19 -28.01 37.19
C GLY A 210 23.43 -28.69 37.80
N GLY A 211 23.86 -28.15 38.95
CA GLY A 211 24.87 -28.75 39.80
C GLY A 211 25.53 -27.76 40.74
N ASN A 212 25.04 -27.70 41.97
CA ASN A 212 25.63 -27.01 43.11
C ASN A 212 27.05 -27.56 43.41
N ARG A 213 28.07 -26.70 43.63
CA ARG A 213 29.12 -26.82 44.68
C ARG A 213 30.26 -25.80 44.52
N HIS A 214 30.67 -25.27 45.68
CA HIS A 214 31.87 -24.50 45.99
C HIS A 214 33.17 -24.97 45.31
N ARG A 215 34.14 -24.06 45.04
CA ARG A 215 35.32 -23.76 45.89
C ARG A 215 36.30 -22.80 45.19
N SER A 216 37.04 -22.05 46.01
CA SER A 216 38.11 -21.11 45.68
C SER A 216 39.17 -21.59 44.68
N GLY A 217 39.79 -20.62 44.00
CA GLY A 217 41.09 -20.79 43.35
C GLY A 217 41.54 -19.52 42.65
N ASN A 218 42.37 -18.72 43.34
CA ASN A 218 43.18 -17.69 42.71
C ASN A 218 44.06 -18.32 41.61
N SER A 219 44.07 -17.72 40.43
CA SER A 219 45.21 -17.78 39.52
C SER A 219 45.21 -16.51 38.68
N ALA A 220 46.18 -15.65 38.97
CA ALA A 220 46.54 -14.52 38.13
C ALA A 220 47.16 -15.04 36.83
N THR A 221 46.61 -14.65 35.69
CA THR A 221 47.28 -14.72 34.39
C THR A 221 47.51 -13.28 33.91
N PRO A 222 48.70 -12.95 33.39
CA PRO A 222 49.01 -11.60 32.96
C PRO A 222 48.30 -11.33 31.64
N ALA A 223 47.46 -10.30 31.61
CA ALA A 223 46.93 -9.75 30.38
C ALA A 223 48.08 -9.08 29.61
N SER A 224 48.43 -9.63 28.43
CA SER A 224 49.23 -8.89 27.45
C SER A 224 48.31 -7.88 26.77
N ASP A 225 48.24 -6.68 27.33
CA ASP A 225 47.64 -5.52 26.68
C ASP A 225 48.50 -5.12 25.47
N ASN A 226 48.14 -5.64 24.31
CA ASN A 226 48.53 -5.09 23.01
C ASN A 226 47.25 -4.69 22.26
N SER A 227 46.39 -3.89 22.90
CA SER A 227 45.25 -3.28 22.21
C SER A 227 45.74 -2.11 21.35
N LYS A 228 46.10 -2.40 20.10
CA LYS A 228 46.18 -1.35 19.07
C LYS A 228 44.81 -0.65 19.00
N PRO A 229 44.75 0.69 18.92
CA PRO A 229 43.48 1.38 18.81
C PRO A 229 42.76 0.91 17.54
N LYS A 230 41.49 0.54 17.69
CA LYS A 230 40.67 0.12 16.56
C LYS A 230 40.41 1.33 15.64
N PRO A 231 40.40 1.14 14.31
CA PRO A 231 40.06 2.22 13.40
C PRO A 231 38.62 2.67 13.62
N PRO A 232 38.30 3.94 13.30
CA PRO A 232 36.93 4.42 13.31
C PRO A 232 36.02 3.58 12.39
N MET A 233 34.73 3.60 12.66
CA MET A 233 33.76 2.85 11.86
C MET A 233 33.75 3.37 10.42
N LEU A 234 33.77 2.44 9.46
CA LEU A 234 33.66 2.77 8.03
C LEU A 234 32.36 3.52 7.77
N THR A 235 32.49 4.71 7.17
CA THR A 235 31.37 5.51 6.68
C THR A 235 30.63 4.80 5.55
N SER A 236 29.40 5.22 5.25
CA SER A 236 28.62 4.69 4.12
C SER A 236 29.38 4.81 2.79
N GLU A 237 30.07 5.94 2.58
CA GLU A 237 30.89 6.22 1.41
C GLU A 237 32.07 5.26 1.29
N GLU A 238 32.82 5.02 2.37
CA GLU A 238 33.95 4.08 2.37
C GLU A 238 33.50 2.63 2.16
N ARG A 239 32.31 2.25 2.65
CA ARG A 239 31.73 0.93 2.40
C ARG A 239 31.33 0.74 0.94
N GLN A 240 30.74 1.77 0.33
CA GLN A 240 30.44 1.77 -1.11
C GLN A 240 31.74 1.68 -1.91
N PHE A 241 32.77 2.40 -1.46
CA PHE A 241 34.07 2.46 -2.12
C PHE A 241 34.81 1.11 -2.10
N LEU A 242 34.82 0.41 -0.95
CA LEU A 242 35.33 -0.96 -0.84
C LEU A 242 34.49 -1.97 -1.64
N ASN A 243 33.19 -1.74 -1.82
CA ASN A 243 32.35 -2.61 -2.65
C ASN A 243 32.73 -2.53 -4.13
N GLU A 244 32.83 -1.30 -4.63
CA GLU A 244 33.11 -1.00 -6.04
C GLU A 244 34.48 -1.53 -6.49
N HIS A 245 35.46 -1.48 -5.58
CA HIS A 245 36.85 -1.89 -5.83
C HIS A 245 37.23 -3.25 -5.21
N GLU A 246 36.25 -4.14 -5.03
CA GLU A 246 36.47 -5.53 -4.55
C GLU A 246 37.33 -5.63 -3.27
N GLY A 247 37.16 -4.65 -2.37
CA GLY A 247 37.87 -4.55 -1.10
C GLY A 247 37.20 -5.26 0.07
N CYS A 248 37.97 -5.50 1.12
CA CYS A 248 37.52 -6.16 2.34
C CYS A 248 37.21 -5.14 3.44
N TYR A 249 36.11 -5.29 4.19
CA TYR A 249 35.77 -4.34 5.27
C TYR A 249 36.56 -4.55 6.55
N THR A 250 37.17 -5.73 6.72
CA THR A 250 37.93 -6.07 7.93
C THR A 250 39.35 -5.51 7.84
N CYS A 251 40.10 -5.87 6.79
CA CYS A 251 41.45 -5.34 6.59
C CYS A 251 41.50 -4.01 5.81
N GLN A 252 40.37 -3.56 5.26
CA GLN A 252 40.24 -2.30 4.50
C GLN A 252 41.15 -2.21 3.26
N GLU A 253 41.57 -3.35 2.71
CA GLU A 253 42.40 -3.41 1.50
C GLU A 253 41.56 -3.68 0.24
N PHE A 254 41.88 -2.99 -0.87
CA PHE A 254 41.25 -3.16 -2.18
C PHE A 254 41.79 -4.37 -2.95
N TYR A 255 40.93 -4.96 -3.78
CA TYR A 255 41.27 -6.03 -4.73
C TYR A 255 41.98 -7.25 -4.11
N ILE A 256 41.68 -7.56 -2.85
CA ILE A 256 42.37 -8.61 -2.09
C ILE A 256 41.83 -10.02 -2.33
N GLY A 257 40.75 -10.14 -3.10
CA GLY A 257 40.18 -11.43 -3.52
C GLY A 257 39.45 -12.19 -2.42
N HIS A 258 39.27 -11.57 -1.24
CA HIS A 258 38.44 -12.06 -0.16
C HIS A 258 37.54 -10.94 0.38
N ARG A 259 36.47 -11.35 1.07
CA ARG A 259 35.56 -10.43 1.78
C ARG A 259 35.68 -10.65 3.28
N SER A 260 34.96 -9.88 4.07
CA SER A 260 35.05 -9.90 5.54
C SER A 260 34.80 -11.27 6.16
N ASP A 261 34.02 -12.13 5.49
CA ASP A 261 33.70 -13.51 5.87
C ASP A 261 34.89 -14.47 5.78
N SER A 262 35.84 -14.18 4.90
CA SER A 262 36.99 -15.01 4.55
C SER A 262 38.32 -14.30 4.86
N CYS A 263 38.25 -13.19 5.60
CA CYS A 263 39.40 -12.36 5.94
C CYS A 263 40.18 -12.95 7.12
N THR A 264 41.43 -13.33 6.86
CA THR A 264 42.40 -13.71 7.90
C THR A 264 43.24 -12.54 8.38
N GLY A 265 43.12 -11.37 7.72
CA GLY A 265 43.77 -10.12 8.12
C GLY A 265 42.97 -9.41 9.21
N GLY A 266 43.64 -9.02 10.30
CA GLY A 266 43.02 -8.18 11.33
C GLY A 266 42.75 -6.75 10.84
N TYR A 267 42.09 -5.95 11.69
CA TYR A 267 41.86 -4.53 11.42
C TYR A 267 43.20 -3.77 11.30
N PRO A 268 43.30 -2.81 10.36
CA PRO A 268 44.45 -1.91 10.31
C PRO A 268 44.54 -1.07 11.58
N ASP A 269 45.74 -0.61 11.91
CA ASP A 269 45.99 0.21 13.10
C ASP A 269 45.24 1.54 13.01
N GLY A 270 44.31 1.78 13.95
CA GLY A 270 43.48 2.99 14.00
C GLY A 270 44.29 4.27 14.20
N SER A 271 45.51 4.20 14.73
CA SER A 271 46.41 5.36 14.89
C SER A 271 46.89 5.92 13.55
N LYS A 272 46.84 5.11 12.49
CA LYS A 272 47.28 5.46 11.13
C LYS A 272 46.11 5.44 10.15
N TYR A 273 44.88 5.54 10.65
CA TYR A 273 43.71 5.52 9.80
C TYR A 273 43.72 6.69 8.83
N GLN A 274 43.79 6.38 7.54
CA GLN A 274 43.57 7.33 6.47
C GLN A 274 42.26 6.96 5.77
N ARG A 275 41.44 7.97 5.50
CA ARG A 275 40.20 7.81 4.75
C ARG A 275 40.51 7.22 3.39
N LEU A 276 39.78 6.18 3.01
CA LEU A 276 40.00 5.46 1.77
C LEU A 276 39.70 6.35 0.54
N THR A 277 40.67 6.51 -0.36
CA THR A 277 40.53 7.37 -1.55
C THR A 277 40.64 6.63 -2.88
N LEU A 278 40.17 7.27 -3.95
CA LEU A 278 40.36 6.84 -5.35
C LEU A 278 41.83 6.61 -5.72
N ALA A 279 42.76 7.36 -5.14
CA ALA A 279 44.19 7.18 -5.36
C ALA A 279 44.70 5.85 -4.76
N ASP A 280 44.17 5.45 -3.61
CA ASP A 280 44.52 4.19 -2.93
C ASP A 280 44.00 2.99 -3.69
N ALA A 281 42.75 3.06 -4.17
CA ALA A 281 42.17 2.00 -5.00
C ALA A 281 42.94 1.85 -6.31
N ARG A 282 43.35 2.95 -6.96
CA ARG A 282 44.17 2.92 -8.18
C ARG A 282 45.56 2.33 -7.92
N SER A 283 46.18 2.71 -6.81
CA SER A 283 47.50 2.17 -6.41
C SER A 283 47.43 0.68 -6.09
N ALA A 284 46.37 0.24 -5.42
CA ALA A 284 46.13 -1.17 -5.11
C ALA A 284 45.82 -2.00 -6.37
N ALA A 285 45.06 -1.44 -7.32
CA ALA A 285 44.80 -2.07 -8.62
C ALA A 285 46.10 -2.32 -9.39
N ASN A 286 46.98 -1.30 -9.46
CA ASN A 286 48.28 -1.42 -10.11
C ASN A 286 49.18 -2.45 -9.42
N LYS A 287 49.23 -2.44 -8.08
CA LYS A 287 50.03 -3.41 -7.29
C LYS A 287 49.57 -4.85 -7.51
N ARG A 288 48.28 -5.07 -7.77
CA ARG A 288 47.66 -6.40 -7.89
C ARG A 288 47.30 -6.78 -9.33
N GLY A 289 47.73 -6.01 -10.33
CA GLY A 289 47.50 -6.30 -11.74
C GLY A 289 46.03 -6.26 -12.18
N LYS A 290 45.18 -5.47 -11.51
CA LYS A 290 43.76 -5.31 -11.84
C LYS A 290 43.53 -4.06 -12.70
N THR A 291 42.60 -4.14 -13.65
CA THR A 291 42.19 -2.99 -14.47
C THR A 291 41.27 -2.07 -13.66
N PHE A 292 41.71 -0.83 -13.46
CA PHE A 292 40.89 0.21 -12.83
C PHE A 292 39.85 0.72 -13.85
N ASN A 293 38.55 0.77 -13.49
CA ASN A 293 37.37 1.11 -14.33
C ASN A 293 36.84 0.07 -15.36
N ALA A 294 36.63 -1.19 -14.97
CA ALA A 294 36.04 -2.20 -15.87
C ALA A 294 34.51 -2.42 -15.76
N LYS A 295 33.78 -1.77 -14.83
CA LYS A 295 32.31 -1.95 -14.66
C LYS A 295 31.53 -0.72 -15.12
N SER A 296 31.52 -0.46 -16.42
CA SER A 296 30.56 0.43 -17.09
C SER A 296 30.53 0.09 -18.58
N LYS A 297 29.74 -0.93 -18.98
CA LYS A 297 29.18 -1.12 -20.35
C LYS A 297 28.44 -2.46 -20.48
N THR A 298 27.11 -2.38 -20.52
CA THR A 298 26.12 -3.21 -21.27
C THR A 298 24.74 -2.70 -20.82
N ALA A 299 23.90 -2.04 -21.62
CA ALA A 299 23.37 -2.49 -22.90
C ALA A 299 23.09 -1.32 -23.85
N SER A 300 23.69 -1.37 -25.03
CA SER A 300 23.16 -0.75 -26.26
C SER A 300 23.68 -1.63 -27.39
N GLY A 301 22.79 -2.48 -27.90
CA GLY A 301 23.09 -3.33 -29.04
C GLY A 301 23.15 -2.48 -30.31
N ALA A 302 24.34 -2.35 -30.86
CA ALA A 302 24.54 -1.94 -32.25
C ALA A 302 25.04 -3.16 -33.01
N SER A 303 24.33 -3.53 -34.08
CA SER A 303 24.91 -4.33 -35.16
C SER A 303 25.11 -3.42 -36.36
N SER A 304 26.38 -3.32 -36.75
CA SER A 304 26.95 -2.47 -37.78
C SER A 304 26.59 -2.89 -39.20
N SER A 305 26.53 -1.91 -40.12
CA SER A 305 27.14 -2.05 -41.45
C SER A 305 27.42 -0.69 -42.10
N LYS A 306 28.68 -0.50 -42.49
CA LYS A 306 29.19 0.50 -43.46
C LYS A 306 28.39 0.42 -44.76
N ASP A 307 28.06 1.55 -45.40
CA ASP A 307 28.83 2.00 -46.58
C ASP A 307 28.43 3.39 -47.09
N LYS A 308 29.36 3.95 -47.87
CA LYS A 308 29.40 5.31 -48.43
C LYS A 308 28.38 5.56 -49.55
N GLY A 309 27.87 6.79 -49.59
CA GLY A 309 28.03 7.66 -50.77
C GLY A 309 26.97 7.64 -51.89
N LYS A 310 26.27 8.80 -51.98
CA LYS A 310 25.98 9.58 -53.20
C LYS A 310 24.80 9.18 -54.11
N ALA A 311 23.76 10.03 -54.00
CA ALA A 311 22.93 10.67 -55.03
C ALA A 311 22.28 9.85 -56.17
N VAL A 312 20.95 9.95 -56.29
CA VAL A 312 20.22 10.32 -57.52
C VAL A 312 18.76 10.72 -57.20
N ALA A 313 18.20 11.58 -58.04
CA ALA A 313 16.95 12.32 -57.88
C ALA A 313 15.73 11.70 -58.60
N ALA A 314 14.51 12.05 -58.15
CA ALA A 314 13.28 12.38 -58.92
C ALA A 314 12.06 12.32 -57.95
N ALA A 315 11.43 13.45 -57.60
CA ALA A 315 10.18 14.01 -58.19
C ALA A 315 8.93 13.16 -57.82
N THR A 316 7.83 13.64 -57.21
CA THR A 316 6.98 14.80 -57.54
C THR A 316 5.82 14.93 -56.51
N ILE A 317 5.57 16.14 -55.98
CA ILE A 317 4.29 16.85 -55.64
C ILE A 317 3.23 16.23 -54.69
N ASN A 318 2.95 16.89 -53.54
CA ASN A 318 1.70 17.64 -53.20
C ASN A 318 1.75 18.11 -51.73
N GLU A 319 1.65 19.42 -51.46
CA GLU A 319 0.50 20.15 -50.85
C GLU A 319 0.21 19.73 -49.40
N VAL A 320 0.67 20.56 -48.44
CA VAL A 320 -0.13 21.41 -47.52
C VAL A 320 -1.04 20.59 -46.63
N ASP A 321 -0.72 20.51 -45.33
CA ASP A 321 -1.72 20.61 -44.26
C ASP A 321 -1.09 20.78 -42.86
N ASP A 322 -1.71 21.72 -42.15
CA ASP A 322 -1.94 21.88 -40.71
C ASP A 322 -0.79 21.87 -39.67
N ASP A 323 -0.62 23.07 -39.10
CA ASP A 323 -0.08 23.33 -37.76
C ASP A 323 -0.91 22.59 -36.69
N VAL A 324 -0.26 21.70 -35.95
CA VAL A 324 -0.76 21.20 -34.66
C VAL A 324 0.36 21.38 -33.64
N GLU A 325 0.20 22.37 -32.76
CA GLU A 325 1.05 22.51 -31.57
C GLU A 325 0.78 21.34 -30.61
N GLU A 326 1.72 20.41 -30.50
CA GLU A 326 1.86 19.54 -29.33
C GLU A 326 2.66 20.28 -28.26
N VAL A 327 1.97 20.68 -27.18
CA VAL A 327 2.57 21.17 -25.94
C VAL A 327 3.08 19.98 -25.13
N ASP A 328 4.39 19.74 -25.20
CA ASP A 328 5.13 18.86 -24.32
C ASP A 328 5.17 19.42 -22.88
N VAL A 329 4.47 18.77 -21.94
CA VAL A 329 4.60 19.06 -20.51
C VAL A 329 5.65 18.12 -19.91
N ALA A 330 6.91 18.54 -19.99
CA ALA A 330 8.01 17.94 -19.25
C ALA A 330 8.87 19.02 -18.59
N ALA A 331 8.46 19.47 -17.40
CA ALA A 331 9.36 20.08 -16.42
C ALA A 331 8.64 20.25 -15.09
N LEU A 332 9.15 19.60 -14.04
CA LEU A 332 9.32 20.14 -12.68
C LEU A 332 9.73 18.99 -11.76
N ALA A 333 10.96 18.53 -11.96
CA ALA A 333 11.72 17.85 -10.94
C ALA A 333 13.06 18.59 -10.86
N ASP A 334 13.12 19.65 -10.05
CA ASP A 334 14.39 20.06 -9.48
C ASP A 334 14.24 20.85 -8.16
N ALA A 335 15.29 20.73 -7.35
CA ALA A 335 15.61 21.44 -6.11
C ALA A 335 14.85 21.06 -4.82
N ILE A 336 15.39 20.05 -4.13
CA ILE A 336 15.38 20.00 -2.65
C ILE A 336 16.73 20.58 -2.20
N GLU A 337 16.77 21.86 -1.85
CA GLU A 337 17.73 22.39 -0.89
C GLU A 337 17.02 22.48 0.46
N TYR A 338 17.47 21.63 1.39
CA TYR A 338 17.00 21.61 2.78
C TYR A 338 18.07 22.26 3.63
N ASP A 339 17.96 23.58 3.85
CA ASP A 339 18.66 24.25 4.94
C ASP A 339 17.75 24.23 6.17
N SER A 340 18.20 23.53 7.22
CA SER A 340 17.48 23.38 8.47
C SER A 340 18.34 23.91 9.60
N SER A 341 18.11 25.17 9.91
CA SER A 341 18.52 25.77 11.17
C SER A 341 17.41 26.69 11.66
N SER A 342 16.70 26.27 12.70
CA SER A 342 16.29 27.16 13.80
C SER A 342 15.67 26.35 14.93
N ASP A 343 16.46 26.27 15.98
CA ASP A 343 16.10 26.07 17.36
C ASP A 343 15.27 27.28 17.83
N VAL A 344 13.99 27.10 18.18
CA VAL A 344 13.28 28.00 19.11
C VAL A 344 12.38 27.20 20.03
N SER A 345 12.89 27.04 21.25
CA SER A 345 12.14 26.64 22.43
C SER A 345 11.13 27.71 22.81
N VAL A 346 9.82 27.44 22.73
CA VAL A 346 8.81 28.18 23.52
C VAL A 346 7.75 27.21 24.04
N SER A 347 7.82 26.96 25.35
CA SER A 347 6.78 26.30 26.13
C SER A 347 5.61 27.25 26.36
N SER A 348 4.42 26.90 25.88
CA SER A 348 3.17 27.54 26.28
C SER A 348 2.36 26.59 27.14
N ARG A 349 2.42 26.81 28.45
CA ARG A 349 1.52 26.22 29.46
C ARG A 349 0.12 26.77 29.22
N LEU A 350 -0.81 25.95 28.77
CA LEU A 350 -2.24 26.26 28.84
C LEU A 350 -2.81 25.62 30.10
N SER A 351 -3.15 26.49 31.05
CA SER A 351 -3.90 26.17 32.27
C SER A 351 -5.35 25.87 31.90
N SER A 352 -5.85 24.70 32.29
CA SER A 352 -7.27 24.35 32.20
C SER A 352 -8.10 25.13 33.21
N PRO A 353 -9.32 25.60 32.89
CA PRO A 353 -10.28 26.03 33.88
C PRO A 353 -11.00 24.81 34.50
N SER A 354 -11.03 24.78 35.83
CA SER A 354 -11.74 23.81 36.65
C SER A 354 -13.25 23.91 36.45
N LEU A 355 -13.89 22.78 36.12
CA LEU A 355 -15.33 22.60 36.22
C LEU A 355 -15.73 22.52 37.70
N HIS A 356 -16.61 23.41 38.14
CA HIS A 356 -17.33 23.32 39.40
C HIS A 356 -18.79 23.02 39.05
N TRP A 357 -19.31 21.91 39.57
CA TRP A 357 -20.73 21.61 39.58
C TRP A 357 -21.19 21.68 41.04
N GLN A 358 -21.93 22.73 41.38
CA GLN A 358 -22.71 22.80 42.61
C GLN A 358 -24.01 22.01 42.41
N GLY A 359 -24.18 20.95 43.19
CA GLY A 359 -25.48 20.28 43.36
C GLY A 359 -26.41 21.15 44.19
N LEU A 360 -27.67 21.22 43.76
CA LEU A 360 -28.78 21.75 44.55
C LEU A 360 -29.70 20.61 44.95
N VAL A 361 -30.06 20.69 46.23
CA VAL A 361 -30.96 19.86 47.05
C VAL A 361 -32.40 19.93 46.56
#